data_AF-A0A7X8HMP6-F1
#
_entry.id   AF-A0A7X8HMP6-F1
#
_cell.length_a   1.000
_cell.length_b   1.000
_cell.length_c   1.000
_cell.angle_alpha   90.00
_cell.angle_beta   90.00
_cell.angle_gamma   90.00
#
_symmetry.space_group_name_H-M   'P 1'
#
loop_
_entity.id
_entity.type
_entity.pdbx_description
1 polymer ?
#
loop_
_entity_poly.entity_id
_entity_poly.type
_entity_poly.pdbx_seq_one_letter_code
_entity_poly.pdbx_strand_id
1 'polypeptide(L)'
;MLINTNSIMAMRCPVCGIIRYHGLSRFAISKGNPFYVNCSCGATALIISTKDHSLYRLQVPCLVCETNHQIEFTGKFLWSGEVIRLSCSDTELELGYIGPEQTVREIIYNQGKELDALAEDMNDEDYFHNSDIMYEVLGCLHEIAEQGDLYCQCGNQGIEVELFPDCLELHCRNCGSINIVYAETEDDLDVIRQVDTIELARHGFKCLDSLANTNKPKKTGRKRNKT
;
A
#
# COMPACT_ATOMS: atom_id res chain seq x y z
N MET A 1 30.72 22.33 -29.34
CA MET A 1 29.89 22.11 -28.13
C MET A 1 28.80 21.12 -28.49
N LEU A 2 28.83 19.92 -27.92
CA LEU A 2 27.81 18.89 -28.17
C LEU A 2 26.61 19.20 -27.29
N ILE A 3 25.45 19.44 -27.90
CA ILE A 3 24.19 19.67 -27.17
C ILE A 3 23.48 18.33 -27.13
N ASN A 4 23.11 17.87 -25.93
CA ASN A 4 22.33 16.65 -25.83
C ASN A 4 20.92 16.93 -26.37
N THR A 5 20.45 16.10 -27.30
CA THR A 5 19.14 16.29 -27.96
C THR A 5 18.12 15.25 -27.53
N ASN A 6 18.55 14.27 -26.73
CA ASN A 6 17.70 13.24 -26.18
C ASN A 6 17.89 13.20 -24.66
N SER A 7 16.76 13.18 -23.96
CA SER A 7 16.66 13.00 -22.53
C SER A 7 15.58 11.96 -22.24
N ILE A 8 15.57 11.42 -21.04
CA ILE A 8 14.42 10.68 -20.54
C ILE A 8 13.64 11.57 -19.60
N MET A 9 12.33 11.35 -19.54
CA MET A 9 11.44 11.91 -18.54
C MET A 9 10.89 10.76 -17.72
N ALA A 10 10.83 10.95 -16.42
CA ALA A 10 10.13 10.06 -15.52
C ALA A 10 9.02 10.84 -14.83
N MET A 11 7.77 10.57 -15.18
CA MET A 11 6.63 11.38 -14.73
C MET A 11 5.69 10.55 -13.87
N ARG A 12 5.31 11.09 -12.71
CA ARG A 12 4.27 10.54 -11.84
C ARG A 12 2.92 10.78 -12.48
N CYS A 13 2.12 9.72 -12.64
CA CYS A 13 0.77 9.87 -13.15
C CYS A 13 -0.14 10.49 -12.07
N PRO A 14 -0.93 11.53 -12.39
CA PRO A 14 -1.85 12.13 -11.43
C PRO A 14 -3.05 11.23 -11.10
N VAL A 15 -3.30 10.17 -11.86
CA VAL A 15 -4.45 9.25 -11.65
C VAL A 15 -4.01 7.95 -11.00
N CYS A 16 -2.97 7.28 -11.53
CA CYS A 16 -2.54 5.99 -11.00
C CYS A 16 -1.35 6.07 -10.04
N GLY A 17 -0.74 7.25 -9.84
CA GLY A 17 0.41 7.45 -8.93
C GLY A 17 1.74 6.83 -9.39
N ILE A 18 1.72 5.90 -10.34
CA ILE A 18 2.91 5.22 -10.87
C ILE A 18 3.77 6.19 -11.69
N ILE A 19 5.09 6.16 -11.46
CA ILE A 19 6.08 6.86 -12.29
C ILE A 19 6.38 6.05 -13.55
N ARG A 20 6.31 6.70 -14.72
CA ARG A 20 6.63 6.08 -16.02
C ARG A 20 7.71 6.83 -16.76
N TYR A 21 8.52 6.08 -17.50
CA TYR A 21 9.61 6.59 -18.31
C TYR A 21 9.15 6.89 -19.74
N HIS A 22 9.56 8.04 -20.27
CA HIS A 22 9.23 8.52 -21.60
C HIS A 22 10.47 9.16 -22.25
N GLY A 23 10.75 8.80 -23.50
CA GLY A 23 11.80 9.47 -24.28
C GLY A 23 11.39 10.90 -24.61
N LEU A 24 12.33 11.82 -24.46
CA LEU A 24 12.18 13.23 -24.81
C LEU A 24 13.25 13.61 -25.83
N SER A 25 12.83 13.91 -27.05
CA SER A 25 13.72 14.47 -28.05
C SER A 25 13.47 15.95 -28.25
N ARG A 26 14.54 16.73 -28.38
CA ARG A 26 14.47 18.16 -28.70
C ARG A 26 13.70 18.44 -29.98
N PHE A 27 13.70 17.49 -30.92
CA PHE A 27 13.00 17.58 -32.20
C PHE A 27 11.52 17.16 -32.13
N ALA A 28 11.10 16.48 -31.06
CA ALA A 28 9.71 16.07 -30.87
C ALA A 28 8.79 17.25 -30.44
N ILE A 29 9.39 18.37 -30.02
CA ILE A 29 8.68 19.56 -29.56
C ILE A 29 8.86 20.65 -30.61
N SER A 30 7.80 21.07 -31.29
CA SER A 30 7.87 22.14 -32.29
C SER A 30 7.01 23.34 -31.88
N LYS A 31 7.29 24.50 -32.47
CA LYS A 31 6.47 25.71 -32.24
C LYS A 31 5.01 25.42 -32.61
N GLY A 32 4.10 25.68 -31.67
CA GLY A 32 2.66 25.49 -31.86
C GLY A 32 2.16 24.05 -31.79
N ASN A 33 3.04 23.05 -31.60
CA ASN A 33 2.63 21.67 -31.38
C ASN A 33 3.14 21.19 -30.01
N PRO A 34 2.30 21.18 -28.97
CA PRO A 34 2.68 20.67 -27.66
C PRO A 34 2.98 19.18 -27.73
N PHE A 35 4.00 18.77 -26.99
CA PHE A 35 4.32 17.36 -26.76
C PHE A 35 3.57 16.88 -25.51
N TYR A 36 2.88 15.76 -25.64
CA TYR A 36 2.07 15.17 -24.58
C TYR A 36 2.71 13.88 -24.08
N VAL A 37 2.82 13.77 -22.76
CA VAL A 37 3.23 12.55 -22.08
C VAL A 37 1.99 11.93 -21.48
N ASN A 38 1.60 10.77 -22.01
CA ASN A 38 0.40 10.06 -21.58
C ASN A 38 0.77 8.78 -20.82
N CYS A 39 0.05 8.52 -19.74
CA CYS A 39 0.13 7.26 -19.00
C CYS A 39 -0.73 6.19 -19.71
N SER A 40 -0.42 4.92 -19.47
CA SER A 40 -1.22 3.79 -19.97
C SER A 40 -2.65 3.75 -19.41
N CYS A 41 -2.94 4.47 -18.31
CA CYS A 41 -4.30 4.64 -17.80
C CYS A 41 -5.12 5.71 -18.57
N GLY A 42 -4.52 6.37 -19.56
CA GLY A 42 -5.17 7.41 -20.37
C GLY A 42 -5.00 8.84 -19.86
N ALA A 43 -4.45 9.03 -18.64
CA ALA A 43 -4.19 10.35 -18.10
C ALA A 43 -2.93 11.00 -18.69
N THR A 44 -2.97 12.31 -18.91
CA THR A 44 -1.80 13.11 -19.29
C THR A 44 -0.97 13.41 -18.06
N ALA A 45 0.32 13.04 -18.05
CA ALA A 45 1.24 13.27 -16.95
C ALA A 45 2.12 14.53 -17.14
N LEU A 46 2.30 14.99 -18.38
CA LEU A 46 3.06 16.20 -18.68
C LEU A 46 2.67 16.74 -20.07
N ILE A 47 2.60 18.07 -20.18
CA ILE A 47 2.50 18.77 -21.46
C ILE A 47 3.70 19.69 -21.60
N ILE A 48 4.39 19.63 -22.74
CA ILE A 48 5.55 20.46 -23.02
C ILE A 48 5.27 21.30 -24.27
N SER A 49 5.41 22.61 -24.16
CA SER A 49 5.34 23.52 -25.30
C SER A 49 6.60 24.36 -25.38
N THR A 50 6.89 24.91 -26.56
CA THR A 50 8.07 25.75 -26.75
C THR A 50 7.77 27.04 -27.52
N LYS A 51 8.49 28.10 -27.16
CA LYS A 51 8.61 29.33 -27.94
C LYS A 51 9.97 29.32 -28.63
N ASP A 52 10.02 28.72 -29.81
CA ASP A 52 11.20 28.68 -30.69
C ASP A 52 12.45 27.99 -30.08
N HIS A 53 12.26 26.90 -29.32
CA HIS A 53 13.32 26.14 -28.63
C HIS A 53 14.19 26.95 -27.65
N SER A 54 13.92 28.24 -27.48
CA SER A 54 14.59 29.13 -26.55
C SER A 54 14.05 28.96 -25.13
N LEU A 55 12.73 28.77 -25.02
CA LEU A 55 11.98 28.60 -23.79
C LEU A 55 11.02 27.43 -23.93
N TYR A 56 10.97 26.59 -22.92
CA TYR A 56 10.05 25.47 -22.79
C TYR A 56 9.14 25.72 -21.61
N ARG A 57 7.84 25.48 -21.80
CA ARG A 57 6.81 25.55 -20.78
C ARG A 57 6.28 24.16 -20.53
N LEU A 58 6.40 23.71 -19.29
CA LEU A 58 5.93 22.43 -18.82
C LEU A 58 4.67 22.66 -18.00
N GLN A 59 3.64 21.88 -18.27
CA GLN A 59 2.43 21.82 -17.45
C GLN A 59 2.33 20.44 -16.84
N VAL A 60 2.40 20.37 -15.51
CA VAL A 60 2.45 19.12 -14.76
C VAL A 60 1.25 19.07 -13.81
N PRO A 61 0.27 18.18 -14.03
CA PRO A 61 -0.82 17.97 -13.08
C PRO A 61 -0.30 17.37 -11.77
N CYS A 62 -0.78 17.90 -10.64
CA CYS A 62 -0.49 17.38 -9.31
C CYS A 62 -1.72 16.68 -8.73
N LEU A 63 -1.52 15.47 -8.20
CA LEU A 63 -2.56 14.70 -7.49
C LEU A 63 -2.95 15.33 -6.15
N VAL A 64 -1.99 15.94 -5.43
CA VAL A 64 -2.21 16.33 -4.03
C VAL A 64 -2.83 17.72 -3.90
N CYS A 65 -2.32 18.70 -4.66
CA CYS A 65 -2.92 20.04 -4.65
C CYS A 65 -3.98 20.22 -5.74
N GLU A 66 -4.22 19.20 -6.57
CA GLU A 66 -5.23 19.21 -7.64
C GLU A 66 -5.07 20.35 -8.66
N THR A 67 -3.87 20.93 -8.77
CA THR A 67 -3.57 22.00 -9.74
C THR A 67 -2.60 21.55 -10.83
N ASN A 68 -2.57 22.30 -11.94
CA ASN A 68 -1.58 22.14 -13.00
C ASN A 68 -0.44 23.13 -12.77
N HIS A 69 0.72 22.63 -12.34
CA HIS A 69 1.91 23.46 -12.17
C HIS A 69 2.48 23.84 -13.53
N GLN A 70 2.70 25.14 -13.72
CA GLN A 70 3.36 25.66 -14.92
C GLN A 70 4.79 26.07 -14.59
N ILE A 71 5.75 25.43 -15.25
CA ILE A 71 7.18 25.63 -15.01
C ILE A 71 7.85 26.00 -16.33
N GLU A 72 8.72 27.01 -16.31
CA GLU A 72 9.44 27.46 -17.50
C GLU A 72 10.94 27.18 -17.39
N PHE A 73 11.51 26.60 -18.45
CA PHE A 73 12.94 26.34 -18.55
C PHE A 73 13.50 26.93 -19.84
N THR A 74 14.73 27.46 -19.76
CA THR A 74 15.47 27.80 -20.98
C THR A 74 15.86 26.51 -21.70
N GLY A 75 15.92 26.53 -23.03
CA GLY A 75 16.41 25.39 -23.80
C GLY A 75 17.83 24.99 -23.41
N LYS A 76 18.70 25.95 -23.10
CA LYS A 76 20.07 25.66 -22.64
C LYS A 76 20.09 24.83 -21.36
N PHE A 77 19.18 25.12 -20.43
CA PHE A 77 19.07 24.40 -19.17
C PHE A 77 18.40 23.03 -19.34
N LEU A 78 17.30 22.96 -20.09
CA LEU A 78 16.61 21.67 -20.37
C LEU A 78 17.51 20.64 -21.05
N TRP A 79 18.46 21.12 -21.87
CA TRP A 79 19.38 20.30 -22.66
C TRP A 79 20.83 20.37 -22.14
N SER A 80 21.06 20.85 -20.91
CA SER A 80 22.40 20.96 -20.32
C SER A 80 23.04 19.60 -20.03
N GLY A 81 22.21 18.56 -19.89
CA GLY A 81 22.63 17.24 -19.40
C GLY A 81 22.54 17.10 -17.88
N GLU A 82 22.08 18.13 -17.17
CA GLU A 82 21.74 18.04 -15.76
C GLU A 82 20.34 17.44 -15.57
N VAL A 83 20.11 16.85 -14.40
CA VAL A 83 18.77 16.36 -14.03
C VAL A 83 17.94 17.50 -13.47
N ILE A 84 16.76 17.67 -14.04
CA ILE A 84 15.75 18.62 -13.60
C ILE A 84 14.73 17.86 -12.76
N ARG A 85 14.60 18.24 -11.50
CA ARG A 85 13.57 17.74 -10.58
C ARG A 85 12.33 18.63 -10.69
N LEU A 86 11.17 18.02 -10.87
CA LEU A 86 9.87 18.67 -10.89
C LEU A 86 9.17 18.33 -9.58
N SER A 87 8.87 19.34 -8.78
CA SER A 87 8.14 19.19 -7.52
C SER A 87 6.96 20.15 -7.45
N CYS A 88 5.96 19.77 -6.65
CA CYS A 88 4.85 20.63 -6.27
C CYS A 88 5.36 21.72 -5.32
N SER A 89 5.06 22.98 -5.62
CA SER A 89 5.44 24.12 -4.77
C SER A 89 4.73 24.13 -3.41
N ASP A 90 3.56 23.50 -3.32
CA ASP A 90 2.68 23.58 -2.15
C ASP A 90 2.92 22.43 -1.16
N THR A 91 3.34 21.27 -1.68
CA THR A 91 3.43 20.02 -0.91
C THR A 91 4.83 19.42 -0.94
N GLU A 92 5.75 20.01 -1.69
CA GLU A 92 7.09 19.48 -2.00
C GLU A 92 7.09 18.10 -2.67
N LEU A 93 5.90 17.57 -3.03
CA LEU A 93 5.75 16.28 -3.67
C LEU A 93 6.50 16.25 -5.00
N GLU A 94 7.26 15.19 -5.22
CA GLU A 94 7.96 14.96 -6.47
C GLU A 94 7.01 14.48 -7.58
N LEU A 95 6.95 15.29 -8.63
CA LEU A 95 6.10 15.07 -9.80
C LEU A 95 6.86 14.36 -10.94
N GLY A 96 8.18 14.53 -11.01
CA GLY A 96 9.00 13.82 -11.98
C GLY A 96 10.40 14.37 -12.18
N TYR A 97 11.13 13.76 -13.11
CA TYR A 97 12.50 14.11 -13.48
C TYR A 97 12.67 14.19 -14.99
N ILE A 98 13.58 15.05 -15.43
CA ILE A 98 14.00 15.15 -16.83
C ILE A 98 15.53 15.20 -16.88
N GLY A 99 16.18 14.35 -17.67
CA GLY A 99 17.63 14.36 -17.76
C GLY A 99 18.22 13.16 -18.51
N PRO A 100 19.53 12.89 -18.34
CA PRO A 100 20.17 11.70 -18.88
C PRO A 100 19.55 10.41 -18.34
N GLU A 101 19.40 9.40 -19.19
CA GLU A 101 18.69 8.17 -18.83
C GLU A 101 19.27 7.44 -17.61
N GLN A 102 20.59 7.26 -17.57
CA GLN A 102 21.26 6.57 -16.47
C GLN A 102 21.02 7.28 -15.14
N THR A 103 21.24 8.60 -15.11
CA THR A 103 21.09 9.40 -13.89
C THR A 103 19.64 9.46 -13.39
N VAL A 104 18.67 9.62 -14.29
CA VAL A 104 17.24 9.64 -13.89
C VAL A 104 16.80 8.29 -13.33
N ARG A 105 17.22 7.18 -13.95
CA ARG A 105 16.92 5.83 -13.44
C ARG A 105 17.58 5.57 -12.09
N GLU A 106 18.83 5.99 -11.91
CA GLU A 106 19.54 5.87 -10.63
C GLU A 106 18.83 6.64 -9.51
N ILE A 107 18.38 7.87 -9.76
CA ILE A 107 17.63 8.67 -8.77
C ILE A 107 16.36 7.95 -8.33
N ILE A 108 15.56 7.45 -9.28
CA ILE A 108 14.30 6.77 -8.96
C ILE A 108 14.56 5.42 -8.26
N TYR A 109 15.60 4.70 -8.67
CA TYR A 109 15.99 3.45 -8.03
C TYR A 109 16.46 3.68 -6.60
N ASN A 110 17.29 4.70 -6.36
CA ASN A 110 17.77 5.05 -5.03
C ASN A 110 16.63 5.56 -4.15
N GLN A 111 15.66 6.31 -4.69
CA GLN A 111 14.45 6.67 -3.95
C GLN A 111 13.59 5.48 -3.61
N GLY A 112 13.42 4.53 -4.54
CA GLY A 112 12.76 3.27 -4.24
C GLY A 112 13.45 2.58 -3.07
N LYS A 113 14.79 2.49 -3.11
CA LYS A 113 15.59 1.94 -2.01
C LYS A 113 15.53 2.73 -0.72
N GLU A 114 15.49 4.06 -0.75
CA GLU A 114 15.36 4.88 0.45
C GLU A 114 13.97 4.75 1.05
N LEU A 115 12.92 4.66 0.22
CA LEU A 115 11.57 4.37 0.68
C LEU A 115 11.45 2.94 1.20
N ASP A 116 12.07 1.98 0.54
CA ASP A 116 12.13 0.58 0.98
C ASP A 116 12.96 0.47 2.26
N ALA A 117 14.07 1.19 2.39
CA ALA A 117 14.90 1.21 3.60
C ALA A 117 14.26 1.99 4.74
N LEU A 118 13.51 3.07 4.48
CA LEU A 118 12.67 3.74 5.47
C LEU A 118 11.47 2.87 5.85
N ALA A 119 10.94 2.09 4.91
CA ALA A 119 9.92 1.09 5.20
C ALA A 119 10.52 -0.05 6.03
N GLU A 120 11.72 -0.53 5.74
CA GLU A 120 12.47 -1.52 6.52
C GLU A 120 12.86 -0.96 7.91
N ASP A 121 13.31 0.29 8.01
CA ASP A 121 13.53 1.01 9.29
C ASP A 121 12.21 1.26 10.05
N MET A 122 11.06 1.16 9.37
CA MET A 122 9.71 1.19 9.95
C MET A 122 9.09 -0.21 10.07
N ASN A 123 9.75 -1.29 9.60
CA ASN A 123 9.13 -2.60 9.39
C ASN A 123 10.02 -3.82 9.65
N ASP A 124 11.18 -3.69 10.32
CA ASP A 124 11.94 -4.83 10.85
C ASP A 124 12.49 -4.41 12.22
N GLU A 125 11.82 -4.60 13.38
CA GLU A 125 11.38 -5.87 13.99
C GLU A 125 10.01 -5.77 14.73
N ASP A 126 9.26 -4.67 14.57
CA ASP A 126 8.16 -4.27 15.48
C ASP A 126 6.75 -4.11 14.85
N TYR A 127 6.49 -4.53 13.60
CA TYR A 127 5.10 -4.42 13.06
C TYR A 127 4.12 -5.30 13.84
N PHE A 128 4.58 -6.46 14.30
CA PHE A 128 3.87 -7.30 15.25
C PHE A 128 4.61 -7.26 16.58
N HIS A 129 3.89 -7.15 17.69
CA HIS A 129 4.51 -7.21 19.03
C HIS A 129 5.32 -8.49 19.23
N ASN A 130 4.92 -9.60 18.58
CA ASN A 130 5.69 -10.82 18.51
C ASN A 130 5.44 -11.55 17.18
N SER A 131 6.37 -11.41 16.24
CA SER A 131 6.25 -11.98 14.90
C SER A 131 6.17 -13.51 14.90
N ASP A 132 6.91 -14.21 15.77
CA ASP A 132 6.88 -15.67 15.86
C ASP A 132 5.49 -16.17 16.28
N ILE A 133 4.91 -15.54 17.30
CA ILE A 133 3.57 -15.85 17.78
C ILE A 133 2.52 -15.58 16.70
N MET A 134 2.60 -14.45 16.01
CA MET A 134 1.66 -14.09 14.94
C MET A 134 1.65 -15.11 13.79
N TYR A 135 2.83 -15.56 13.34
CA TYR A 135 2.90 -16.59 12.29
C TYR A 135 2.32 -17.93 12.74
N GLU A 136 2.52 -18.31 14.00
CA GLU A 136 1.94 -19.53 14.54
C GLU A 136 0.42 -19.46 14.70
N VAL A 137 -0.11 -18.31 15.15
CA VAL A 137 -1.56 -18.08 15.24
C VAL A 137 -2.20 -18.11 13.85
N LEU A 138 -1.57 -17.49 12.84
CA LEU A 138 -2.02 -17.57 11.44
C LEU A 138 -2.02 -19.01 10.92
N GLY A 139 -0.99 -19.80 11.26
CA GLY A 139 -0.94 -21.22 10.95
C GLY A 139 -2.13 -22.00 11.52
N CYS A 140 -2.40 -21.82 12.81
CA CYS A 140 -3.54 -22.45 13.48
C CYS A 140 -4.87 -22.04 12.82
N LEU A 141 -5.03 -20.74 12.50
CA LEU A 141 -6.24 -20.24 11.86
C LEU A 141 -6.46 -20.83 10.46
N HIS A 142 -5.37 -20.99 9.70
CA HIS A 142 -5.41 -21.61 8.38
C HIS A 142 -5.82 -23.09 8.47
N GLU A 143 -5.30 -23.84 9.43
CA GLU A 143 -5.68 -25.24 9.66
C GLU A 143 -7.18 -25.38 9.99
N ILE A 144 -7.73 -24.53 10.85
CA ILE A 144 -9.17 -24.52 11.19
C ILE A 144 -10.03 -24.19 9.95
N ALA A 145 -9.58 -23.25 9.12
CA ALA A 145 -10.26 -22.88 7.90
C ALA A 145 -10.26 -24.02 6.85
N GLU A 146 -9.13 -24.72 6.68
CA GLU A 146 -9.02 -25.88 5.77
C GLU A 146 -9.88 -27.06 6.23
N GLN A 147 -10.02 -27.26 7.54
CA GLN A 147 -10.91 -28.28 8.12
C GLN A 147 -12.39 -27.94 7.95
N GLY A 148 -12.72 -26.69 7.60
CA GLY A 148 -14.08 -26.21 7.43
C GLY A 148 -14.76 -25.80 8.75
N ASP A 149 -13.98 -25.70 9.83
CA ASP A 149 -14.44 -25.39 11.18
C ASP A 149 -14.39 -23.88 11.50
N LEU A 150 -14.15 -23.05 10.48
CA LEU A 150 -14.30 -21.60 10.53
C LEU A 150 -15.59 -21.18 9.79
N TYR A 151 -16.63 -20.83 10.54
CA TYR A 151 -17.93 -20.47 9.96
C TYR A 151 -18.70 -19.42 10.75
N CYS A 152 -19.67 -18.79 10.09
CA CYS A 152 -20.58 -17.84 10.73
C CYS A 152 -21.98 -18.43 10.89
N GLN A 153 -22.66 -18.09 11.99
CA GLN A 153 -24.07 -18.42 12.25
C GLN A 153 -25.04 -17.89 11.19
N CYS A 154 -24.62 -16.94 10.34
CA CYS A 154 -25.41 -16.49 9.20
C CYS A 154 -25.44 -17.50 8.03
N GLY A 155 -24.66 -18.59 8.11
CA GLY A 155 -24.55 -19.62 7.08
C GLY A 155 -23.47 -19.35 6.02
N ASN A 156 -22.67 -18.29 6.20
CA ASN A 156 -21.57 -17.96 5.31
C ASN A 156 -20.25 -18.56 5.83
N GLN A 157 -19.47 -19.13 4.91
CA GLN A 157 -18.11 -19.65 5.15
C GLN A 157 -17.01 -18.72 4.61
N GLY A 158 -17.38 -17.72 3.80
CA GLY A 158 -16.43 -16.71 3.30
C GLY A 158 -16.11 -15.66 4.37
N ILE A 159 -15.24 -16.02 5.30
CA ILE A 159 -14.72 -15.14 6.37
C ILE A 159 -13.42 -14.51 5.87
N GLU A 160 -13.34 -13.20 5.98
CA GLU A 160 -12.17 -12.40 5.60
C GLU A 160 -11.32 -12.14 6.84
N VAL A 161 -10.00 -12.16 6.69
CA VAL A 161 -9.04 -11.98 7.78
C VAL A 161 -8.30 -10.67 7.56
N GLU A 162 -8.33 -9.80 8.56
CA GLU A 162 -7.57 -8.55 8.60
C GLU A 162 -6.51 -8.64 9.69
N LEU A 163 -5.28 -8.20 9.37
CA LEU A 163 -4.11 -8.34 10.25
C LEU A 163 -3.84 -7.02 10.96
N PHE A 164 -3.70 -7.06 12.28
CA PHE A 164 -3.27 -5.94 13.12
C PHE A 164 -1.99 -6.33 13.90
N PRO A 165 -1.25 -5.35 14.44
CA PRO A 165 0.00 -5.58 15.19
C PRO A 165 -0.09 -6.57 16.36
N ASP A 166 -1.26 -6.66 16.99
CA ASP A 166 -1.54 -7.40 18.23
C ASP A 166 -2.64 -8.45 18.08
N CYS A 167 -3.39 -8.44 16.98
CA CYS A 167 -4.54 -9.32 16.78
C CYS A 167 -4.92 -9.54 15.30
N LEU A 168 -5.79 -10.52 15.08
CA LEU A 168 -6.41 -10.87 13.81
C LEU A 168 -7.91 -10.60 13.92
N GLU A 169 -8.48 -9.88 12.98
CA GLU A 169 -9.93 -9.69 12.90
C GLU A 169 -10.56 -10.53 11.80
N LEU A 170 -11.60 -11.28 12.16
CA LEU A 170 -12.35 -12.15 11.29
C LEU A 170 -13.70 -11.52 10.96
N HIS A 171 -13.89 -11.19 9.69
CA HIS A 171 -15.05 -10.46 9.18
C HIS A 171 -15.93 -11.35 8.32
N CYS A 172 -17.20 -11.48 8.69
CA CYS A 172 -18.17 -12.16 7.85
C CYS A 172 -18.80 -11.19 6.84
N ARG A 173 -18.41 -11.31 5.56
CA ARG A 173 -18.93 -10.46 4.46
C ARG A 173 -20.45 -10.40 4.33
N ASN A 174 -21.16 -11.45 4.77
CA ASN A 174 -22.63 -11.54 4.61
C ASN A 174 -23.43 -10.82 5.71
N CYS A 175 -22.95 -10.78 6.96
CA CYS A 175 -23.71 -10.21 8.08
C CYS A 175 -22.93 -9.17 8.88
N GLY A 176 -21.69 -8.86 8.49
CA GLY A 176 -20.82 -7.90 9.17
C GLY A 176 -20.43 -8.32 10.58
N SER A 177 -20.46 -9.62 10.89
CA SER A 177 -19.99 -10.12 12.18
C SER A 177 -18.47 -10.04 12.25
N ILE A 178 -17.96 -9.64 13.42
CA ILE A 178 -16.53 -9.45 13.68
C ILE A 178 -16.13 -10.36 14.85
N ASN A 179 -15.02 -11.08 14.70
CA ASN A 179 -14.42 -11.87 15.78
C ASN A 179 -12.92 -11.61 15.83
N ILE A 180 -12.41 -11.28 17.02
CA ILE A 180 -11.01 -10.88 17.22
C ILE A 180 -10.25 -12.04 17.86
N VAL A 181 -9.10 -12.38 17.30
CA VAL A 181 -8.14 -13.34 17.84
C VAL A 181 -6.85 -12.61 18.18
N TYR A 182 -6.50 -12.54 19.46
CA TYR A 182 -5.25 -11.92 19.88
C TYR A 182 -4.05 -12.80 19.52
N ALA A 183 -2.92 -12.17 19.28
CA ALA A 183 -1.68 -12.81 18.83
C ALA A 183 -0.46 -12.05 19.37
N GLU A 184 -0.56 -11.54 20.60
CA GLU A 184 0.48 -10.73 21.22
C GLU A 184 1.38 -11.58 22.15
N THR A 185 0.80 -12.58 22.82
CA THR A 185 1.46 -13.34 23.90
C THR A 185 1.42 -14.85 23.67
N GLU A 186 2.31 -15.60 24.35
CA GLU A 186 2.32 -17.07 24.27
C GLU A 186 0.99 -17.67 24.79
N ASP A 187 0.34 -17.00 25.74
CA ASP A 187 -0.97 -17.40 26.26
C ASP A 187 -2.04 -17.33 25.15
N ASP A 188 -1.98 -16.35 24.25
CA ASP A 188 -2.93 -16.21 23.13
C ASP A 188 -2.76 -17.34 22.11
N LEU A 189 -1.51 -17.71 21.84
CA LEU A 189 -1.17 -18.85 21.00
C LEU A 189 -1.67 -20.17 21.60
N ASP A 190 -1.51 -20.35 22.91
CA ASP A 190 -2.03 -21.53 23.61
C ASP A 190 -3.56 -21.59 23.58
N VAL A 191 -4.25 -20.45 23.58
CA VAL A 191 -5.71 -20.40 23.43
C VAL A 191 -6.11 -20.86 22.02
N ILE A 192 -5.54 -20.31 20.95
CA ILE A 192 -5.95 -20.69 19.59
C ILE A 192 -5.63 -22.16 19.27
N ARG A 193 -4.51 -22.70 19.78
CA ARG A 193 -4.14 -24.11 19.64
C ARG A 193 -5.13 -25.08 20.31
N GLN A 194 -5.90 -24.60 21.30
CA GLN A 194 -6.93 -25.38 21.98
C GLN A 194 -8.32 -25.22 21.34
N VAL A 195 -8.45 -24.38 20.32
CA VAL A 195 -9.69 -24.12 19.62
C VAL A 195 -9.72 -24.91 18.32
N ASP A 196 -10.56 -25.94 18.28
CA ASP A 196 -10.78 -26.74 17.07
C ASP A 196 -11.80 -26.08 16.11
N THR A 197 -12.58 -25.10 16.57
CA THR A 197 -13.68 -24.51 15.79
C THR A 197 -13.93 -23.05 16.16
N ILE A 198 -14.01 -22.18 15.15
CA ILE A 198 -14.28 -20.74 15.33
C ILE A 198 -15.64 -20.39 14.74
N GLU A 199 -16.58 -20.02 15.61
CA GLU A 199 -17.94 -19.65 15.24
C GLU A 199 -18.22 -18.15 15.45
N LEU A 200 -18.44 -17.42 14.34
CA LEU A 200 -18.84 -16.02 14.36
C LEU A 200 -20.34 -15.90 14.69
N ALA A 201 -20.67 -15.16 15.77
CA ALA A 201 -22.05 -14.89 16.15
C ALA A 201 -22.72 -13.88 15.21
N ARG A 202 -23.97 -14.13 14.82
CA ARG A 202 -24.70 -13.27 13.87
C ARG A 202 -24.93 -11.86 14.45
N HIS A 203 -24.40 -10.82 13.81
CA HIS A 203 -24.37 -9.43 14.31
C HIS A 203 -23.74 -9.29 15.71
N GLY A 204 -22.86 -10.21 16.09
CA GLY A 204 -22.16 -10.21 17.36
C GLY A 204 -20.70 -9.80 17.21
N PHE A 205 -20.17 -9.18 18.26
CA PHE A 205 -18.75 -8.97 18.49
C PHE A 205 -18.29 -10.02 19.50
N LYS A 206 -17.27 -10.81 19.17
CA LYS A 206 -16.64 -11.77 20.08
C LYS A 206 -15.13 -11.57 20.07
N CYS A 207 -14.53 -11.57 21.25
CA CYS A 207 -13.09 -11.62 21.44
C CYS A 207 -12.73 -13.02 21.95
N LEU A 208 -11.64 -13.59 21.43
CA LEU A 208 -11.18 -14.93 21.78
C LEU A 208 -10.32 -14.97 23.06
N ASP A 209 -10.58 -14.11 24.06
CA ASP A 209 -9.75 -14.02 25.28
C ASP A 209 -10.09 -15.04 26.36
N SER A 210 -11.14 -15.84 26.19
CA SER A 210 -11.75 -16.56 27.31
C SER A 210 -12.49 -17.83 26.91
N LEU A 211 -11.76 -18.82 26.37
CA LEU A 211 -12.26 -20.19 26.24
C LEU A 211 -11.62 -21.22 27.18
N ALA A 212 -10.76 -20.79 28.11
CA ALA A 212 -10.23 -21.65 29.18
C ALA A 212 -11.27 -22.11 30.23
N ASN A 213 -12.59 -21.88 30.06
CA ASN A 213 -13.57 -22.25 31.09
C ASN A 213 -14.95 -22.77 30.63
N THR A 214 -15.16 -23.12 29.37
CA THR A 214 -16.46 -23.66 28.89
C THR A 214 -16.47 -25.17 28.64
N ASN A 215 -15.51 -25.93 29.16
CA ASN A 215 -15.59 -27.39 29.26
C ASN A 215 -15.65 -27.86 30.73
N LYS A 216 -16.75 -27.56 31.43
CA LYS A 216 -17.15 -28.30 32.64
C LYS A 216 -18.43 -29.08 32.36
N PRO A 217 -18.42 -30.42 32.43
CA PRO A 217 -19.63 -31.20 32.26
C PRO A 217 -20.59 -30.89 33.42
N LYS A 218 -21.86 -30.62 33.09
CA LYS A 218 -22.96 -30.48 34.04
C LYS A 218 -23.02 -31.72 34.95
N LYS A 219 -22.49 -31.62 36.17
CA LYS A 219 -22.75 -32.62 37.22
C LYS A 219 -24.21 -32.51 37.64
N THR A 220 -24.99 -33.53 37.28
CA THR A 220 -26.34 -33.82 37.76
C THR A 220 -26.41 -33.74 39.29
N GLY A 221 -27.31 -32.91 39.80
CA GLY A 221 -27.51 -32.67 41.23
C GLY A 221 -27.96 -33.92 41.98
N ARG A 222 -27.26 -34.24 43.08
CA ARG A 222 -27.71 -35.21 44.07
C ARG A 222 -28.39 -34.45 45.21
N LYS A 223 -29.72 -34.55 45.30
CA LYS A 223 -30.52 -34.18 46.47
C LYS A 223 -29.96 -34.91 47.69
N ARG A 224 -29.69 -34.18 48.78
CA ARG A 224 -29.57 -34.76 50.12
C ARG A 224 -30.61 -34.14 51.04
N ASN A 225 -31.45 -35.02 51.55
CA ASN A 225 -32.58 -34.77 52.43
C ASN A 225 -32.14 -34.21 53.78
N LYS A 226 -33.07 -33.43 54.35
CA LYS A 226 -33.23 -33.14 55.78
C LYS A 226 -33.12 -34.41 56.62
N THR A 227 -32.37 -34.36 57.71
CA THR A 227 -32.87 -34.74 59.05
C THR A 227 -32.11 -33.90 60.08
#